data_AF-A0A925XM87-F1
#
_entry.id   AF-A0A925XM87-F1
#
_cell.length_a   1.000
_cell.length_b   1.000
_cell.length_c   1.000
_cell.angle_alpha   90.00
_cell.angle_beta   90.00
_cell.angle_gamma   90.00
#
_symmetry.space_group_name_H-M   'P 1'
#
loop_
_entity.id
_entity.type
_entity.pdbx_description
1 polymer ?
#
loop_
_entity_poly.entity_id
_entity_poly.type
_entity_poly.pdbx_seq_one_letter_code
_entity_poly.pdbx_strand_id
1 'polypeptide(L)'
;MKRTSQRRFARREDLALTLAEFALLQRLSTPQKIQKYLNAVPINHEPDGETIHSVRSVMRHRRAHCIEGAMLAACALWVHGRPPLVMHLDCT
;
A
#
# COMPACT_ATOMS: atom_id res chain seq x y z
N MET A 1 -7.16 -5.14 26.56
CA MET A 1 -6.84 -5.02 25.11
C MET A 1 -6.97 -6.39 24.46
N LYS A 2 -8.02 -6.62 23.67
CA LYS A 2 -8.13 -7.85 22.88
C LYS A 2 -7.07 -7.77 21.78
N ARG A 3 -6.09 -8.68 21.79
CA ARG A 3 -5.19 -8.88 20.63
C ARG A 3 -6.09 -9.14 19.44
N THR A 4 -6.26 -8.13 18.59
CA THR A 4 -6.96 -8.27 17.32
C THR A 4 -6.27 -9.43 16.63
N SER A 5 -7.01 -10.52 16.44
CA SER A 5 -6.56 -11.72 15.75
C SER A 5 -5.69 -11.29 14.57
N GLN A 6 -4.41 -11.64 14.62
CA GLN A 6 -3.42 -11.43 13.58
C GLN A 6 -3.91 -12.20 12.34
N ARG A 7 -4.84 -11.63 11.59
CA ARG A 7 -5.41 -12.28 10.41
C ARG A 7 -4.28 -12.39 9.39
N ARG A 8 -3.86 -13.64 9.15
CA ARG A 8 -2.78 -13.99 8.20
C ARG A 8 -3.01 -13.45 6.79
N PHE A 9 -4.26 -13.20 6.40
CA PHE A 9 -4.65 -12.80 5.05
C PHE A 9 -5.61 -11.61 5.08
N ALA A 10 -5.39 -10.61 4.24
CA ALA A 10 -6.33 -9.52 4.03
C ALA A 10 -7.48 -9.98 3.12
N ARG A 11 -8.71 -9.64 3.49
CA ARG A 11 -9.87 -9.76 2.61
C ARG A 11 -10.29 -8.38 2.12
N ARG A 12 -10.94 -8.31 0.95
CA ARG A 12 -11.42 -7.05 0.38
C ARG A 12 -12.31 -6.28 1.34
N GLU A 13 -13.21 -6.99 2.03
CA GLU A 13 -14.17 -6.42 2.97
C GLU A 13 -13.45 -5.85 4.20
N ASP A 14 -12.37 -6.50 4.64
CA ASP A 14 -11.58 -6.03 5.79
C ASP A 14 -10.79 -4.76 5.46
N LEU A 15 -10.45 -4.55 4.18
CA LEU A 15 -9.76 -3.35 3.68
C LEU A 15 -10.73 -2.25 3.21
N ALA A 16 -12.04 -2.51 3.22
CA ALA A 16 -13.08 -1.64 2.66
C ALA A 16 -12.78 -1.15 1.23
N LEU A 17 -12.22 -2.05 0.40
CA LEU A 17 -11.88 -1.75 -1.00
C LEU A 17 -13.00 -2.17 -1.95
N THR A 18 -13.12 -1.43 -3.06
CA THR A 18 -13.94 -1.84 -4.20
C THR A 18 -13.34 -3.08 -4.88
N LEU A 19 -14.12 -3.75 -5.73
CA LEU A 19 -13.64 -4.89 -6.52
C LEU A 19 -12.46 -4.50 -7.41
N ALA A 20 -12.50 -3.32 -8.04
CA ALA A 20 -11.45 -2.85 -8.93
C ALA A 20 -10.13 -2.56 -8.17
N GLU A 21 -10.23 -1.90 -7.00
CA GLU A 21 -9.07 -1.61 -6.15
C GLU A 21 -8.43 -2.90 -5.61
N PHE A 22 -9.25 -3.84 -5.16
CA PHE A 22 -8.74 -5.13 -4.68
C PHE A 22 -8.11 -5.95 -5.80
N ALA A 23 -8.72 -5.96 -7.00
CA ALA A 23 -8.17 -6.62 -8.18
C ALA A 23 -6.80 -6.04 -8.59
N LEU A 24 -6.60 -4.72 -8.43
CA LEU A 24 -5.30 -4.10 -8.65
C LEU A 24 -4.26 -4.70 -7.70
N LEU A 25 -4.54 -4.77 -6.40
CA LEU A 25 -3.62 -5.35 -5.41
C LEU A 25 -3.38 -6.85 -5.66
N GLN A 26 -4.40 -7.60 -6.07
CA GLN A 26 -4.24 -9.01 -6.46
C GLN A 26 -3.31 -9.21 -7.66
N ARG A 27 -3.26 -8.25 -8.61
CA ARG A 27 -2.30 -8.32 -9.74
C ARG A 27 -0.86 -8.10 -9.31
N LEU A 28 -0.62 -7.44 -8.18
CA LEU A 28 0.72 -7.19 -7.60
C LEU A 28 1.24 -8.41 -6.82
N SER A 29 1.24 -9.58 -7.46
CA SER A 29 1.46 -10.88 -6.81
C SER A 29 2.90 -11.23 -6.45
N THR A 30 3.88 -10.39 -6.80
CA THR A 30 5.30 -10.62 -6.50
C THR A 30 5.98 -9.32 -6.12
N PRO A 31 7.09 -9.36 -5.36
CA PRO A 31 7.87 -8.16 -5.04
C PRO A 31 8.28 -7.36 -6.29
N GLN A 32 8.62 -8.04 -7.40
CA GLN A 32 9.00 -7.38 -8.64
C GLN A 32 7.81 -6.65 -9.30
N LYS A 33 6.60 -7.23 -9.25
CA LYS A 33 5.39 -6.56 -9.74
C LYS A 33 5.03 -5.34 -8.89
N ILE A 34 5.15 -5.47 -7.56
CA ILE A 34 4.95 -4.37 -6.61
C ILE A 34 5.95 -3.24 -6.91
N GLN A 35 7.25 -3.57 -7.01
CA GLN A 35 8.28 -2.57 -7.29
C GLN A 35 8.09 -1.93 -8.66
N LYS A 36 7.72 -2.69 -9.70
CA LYS A 36 7.41 -2.15 -11.02
C LYS A 36 6.24 -1.16 -10.98
N TYR A 37 5.21 -1.46 -10.17
CA TYR A 37 4.10 -0.54 -9.95
C TYR A 37 4.57 0.74 -9.25
N LEU A 38 5.35 0.62 -8.17
CA LEU A 38 5.86 1.77 -7.42
C LEU A 38 6.79 2.64 -8.26
N ASN A 39 7.67 2.05 -9.07
CA ASN A 39 8.55 2.79 -9.97
C ASN A 39 7.78 3.61 -11.01
N ALA A 40 6.54 3.21 -11.33
CA ALA A 40 5.66 3.93 -12.25
C ALA A 40 4.75 4.96 -11.55
N VAL A 41 4.85 5.10 -10.21
CA VAL A 41 4.16 6.12 -9.42
C VAL A 41 5.15 7.27 -9.18
N PRO A 42 4.95 8.45 -9.79
CA PRO A 42 5.76 9.62 -9.48
C PRO A 42 5.74 9.97 -8.00
N ILE A 43 6.90 10.44 -7.51
CA ILE A 43 7.02 10.93 -6.14
C ILE A 43 6.08 12.14 -5.95
N ASN A 44 5.41 12.17 -4.81
CA ASN A 44 4.61 13.32 -4.41
C ASN A 44 5.52 14.41 -3.84
N HIS A 45 5.54 15.55 -4.51
CA HIS A 45 6.27 16.76 -4.09
C HIS A 45 5.32 17.82 -3.50
N GLU A 46 4.09 17.45 -3.15
CA GLU A 46 3.12 18.33 -2.48
C GLU A 46 2.85 19.65 -3.23
N PRO A 47 2.57 19.63 -4.55
CA PRO A 47 2.35 20.85 -5.32
C PRO A 47 1.13 21.65 -4.83
N ASP A 48 0.19 20.99 -4.17
CA ASP A 48 -1.06 21.54 -3.67
C ASP A 48 -1.09 21.64 -2.13
N GLY A 49 0.08 21.53 -1.48
CA GLY A 49 0.24 21.53 -0.01
C GLY A 49 0.45 20.14 0.59
N GLU A 50 0.63 20.11 1.91
CA GLU A 50 0.99 18.89 2.64
C GLU A 50 -0.06 17.79 2.53
N THR A 51 0.39 16.56 2.26
CA THR A 51 -0.52 15.42 2.08
C THR A 51 -0.01 14.14 2.71
N ILE A 52 -0.97 13.33 3.20
CA ILE A 52 -0.76 11.92 3.53
C ILE A 52 -1.92 11.10 2.93
N HIS A 53 -1.67 10.51 1.78
CA HIS A 53 -2.56 9.68 1.00
C HIS A 53 -2.66 8.25 1.55
N SER A 54 -3.90 7.78 1.66
CA SER A 54 -4.18 6.36 1.85
C SER A 54 -3.79 5.53 0.61
N VAL A 55 -3.67 4.21 0.77
CA VAL A 55 -3.43 3.26 -0.35
C VAL A 55 -4.39 3.49 -1.52
N ARG A 56 -5.67 3.76 -1.23
CA ARG A 56 -6.70 4.07 -2.22
C ARG A 56 -6.45 5.38 -2.95
N SER A 57 -6.03 6.42 -2.23
CA SER A 57 -5.67 7.71 -2.82
C SER A 57 -4.45 7.57 -3.75
N VAL A 58 -3.43 6.80 -3.33
CA VAL A 58 -2.26 6.51 -4.19
C VAL A 58 -2.66 5.78 -5.48
N MET A 59 -3.54 4.77 -5.39
CA MET A 59 -4.03 4.07 -6.59
C MET A 59 -4.79 4.99 -7.54
N ARG A 60 -5.54 5.97 -7.01
CA ARG A 60 -6.34 6.92 -7.77
C ARG A 60 -5.49 8.02 -8.42
N HIS A 61 -4.69 8.72 -7.63
CA HIS A 61 -3.93 9.89 -8.09
C HIS A 61 -2.61 9.52 -8.76
N ARG A 62 -2.15 8.27 -8.58
CA ARG A 62 -0.86 7.79 -9.11
C ARG A 62 0.31 8.69 -8.70
N ARG A 63 0.29 9.22 -7.48
CA ARG A 63 1.42 9.94 -6.86
C ARG A 63 1.55 9.48 -5.41
N ALA A 64 2.78 9.40 -4.90
CA ALA A 64 3.02 8.93 -3.55
C ALA A 64 4.31 9.48 -2.93
N HIS A 65 4.30 9.74 -1.62
CA HIS A 65 5.50 9.80 -0.80
C HIS A 65 6.09 8.40 -0.57
N CYS A 66 7.35 8.34 -0.12
CA CYS A 66 8.03 7.08 0.21
C CYS A 66 7.23 6.21 1.18
N ILE A 67 6.66 6.82 2.24
CA ILE A 67 5.84 6.12 3.24
C ILE A 67 4.52 5.60 2.65
N GLU A 68 3.90 6.34 1.75
CA GLU A 68 2.63 5.94 1.11
C GLU A 68 2.84 4.79 0.12
N GLY A 69 3.94 4.83 -0.62
CA GLY A 69 4.40 3.70 -1.44
C GLY A 69 4.68 2.46 -0.59
N ALA A 70 5.32 2.63 0.57
CA ALA A 70 5.56 1.53 1.51
C ALA A 70 4.24 0.94 2.07
N MET A 71 3.26 1.79 2.42
CA MET A 71 1.93 1.34 2.84
C MET A 71 1.19 0.57 1.73
N LEU A 72 1.28 1.02 0.48
CA LEU A 72 0.70 0.31 -0.66
C LEU A 72 1.36 -1.05 -0.87
N ALA A 73 2.69 -1.13 -0.78
CA ALA A 73 3.43 -2.39 -0.88
C ALA A 73 3.05 -3.37 0.23
N ALA A 74 3.00 -2.89 1.48
CA ALA A 74 2.57 -3.70 2.63
C ALA A 74 1.13 -4.20 2.46
N CYS A 75 0.23 -3.38 1.93
CA CYS A 75 -1.15 -3.77 1.64
C CYS A 75 -1.21 -4.85 0.55
N ALA A 76 -0.45 -4.70 -0.55
CA ALA A 76 -0.36 -5.72 -1.59
C ALA A 76 0.18 -7.04 -1.03
N LEU A 77 1.26 -7.00 -0.23
CA LEU A 77 1.82 -8.17 0.45
C LEU A 77 0.78 -8.87 1.34
N TRP A 78 -0.06 -8.11 2.05
CA TRP A 78 -1.10 -8.66 2.92
C TRP A 78 -2.27 -9.30 2.17
N VAL A 79 -2.63 -8.76 1.01
CA VAL A 79 -3.55 -9.42 0.06
C VAL A 79 -3.00 -10.77 -0.40
N HIS A 80 -1.67 -10.91 -0.51
CA HIS A 80 -0.97 -12.15 -0.84
C HIS A 80 -0.55 -12.99 0.38
N GLY A 81 -1.11 -12.71 1.56
CA GLY A 81 -0.90 -13.53 2.77
C GLY A 81 0.42 -13.32 3.50
N ARG A 82 1.14 -12.26 3.17
CA ARG A 82 2.37 -11.85 3.86
C ARG A 82 2.03 -10.79 4.91
N PRO A 83 2.70 -10.77 6.08
CA PRO A 83 2.46 -9.72 7.07
C PRO A 83 2.69 -8.31 6.49
N PRO A 84 1.79 -7.33 6.71
CA PRO A 84 1.92 -5.95 6.21
C PRO A 84 2.91 -5.14 7.05
N LEU A 85 4.19 -5.46 6.96
CA LEU A 85 5.24 -4.78 7.72
C LEU A 85 5.82 -3.60 6.93
N VAL A 86 6.11 -2.50 7.64
CA VAL A 86 6.80 -1.31 7.12
C VAL A 86 8.04 -1.09 7.96
N MET A 87 9.13 -0.70 7.30
CA MET A 87 10.39 -0.33 7.94
C MET A 87 10.60 1.18 7.81
N HIS A 88 10.92 1.82 8.94
CA HIS A 88 11.41 3.18 8.98
C HIS A 88 12.93 3.15 9.15
N LEU A 89 13.63 3.94 8.36
CA LEU A 89 15.07 4.15 8.46
C LEU A 89 15.28 5.63 8.79
N ASP A 90 16.15 5.89 9.76
CA ASP A 90 16.52 7.23 10.19
C ASP A 90 18.05 7.38 10.10
N CYS A 91 18.51 8.59 9.84
CA CYS A 91 19.94 8.93 9.73
C CYS A 91 20.24 10.22 10.49
N THR A 92 20.33 10.10 11.81
CA THR A 92 20.77 11.16 12.73
C THR A 92 22.28 11.14 12.94
#